data_AF-A0A2W6MX45-F1
#
_entry.id   AF-A0A2W6MX45-F1
#
_cell.length_a   1.000
_cell.length_b   1.000
_cell.length_c   1.000
_cell.angle_alpha   90.00
_cell.angle_beta   90.00
_cell.angle_gamma   90.00
#
_symmetry.space_group_name_H-M   'P 1'
#
loop_
_entity.id
_entity.type
_entity.pdbx_description
1 polymer ?
#
loop_
_entity_poly.entity_id
_entity_poly.type
_entity_poly.pdbx_seq_one_letter_code
_entity_poly.pdbx_strand_id
1 'polypeptide(L)'
;MVVVLKVIVSLAIGMLWYKLTSNQEISIAFFVLMLVVLFIRPIAYQSPLEREEFKEKLRKSKERQINIELARKKEKQKLEQERKKRKAKEGEEGS
;
A
#
# COMPACT_ATOMS: atom_id res chain seq x y z
N MET A 1 -20.50 16.62 -9.62
CA MET A 1 -20.85 15.79 -10.80
C MET A 1 -21.17 14.34 -10.43
N VAL A 2 -20.27 13.61 -9.78
CA VAL A 2 -20.43 12.17 -9.49
C VAL A 2 -21.65 11.84 -8.61
N VAL A 3 -21.98 12.70 -7.62
CA VAL A 3 -23.14 12.50 -6.75
C VAL A 3 -24.46 12.55 -7.51
N VAL A 4 -24.61 13.51 -8.41
CA VAL A 4 -25.82 13.65 -9.25
C VAL A 4 -25.97 12.44 -10.18
N LEU A 5 -24.86 11.96 -10.75
CA LEU A 5 -24.87 10.75 -11.58
C LEU A 5 -25.33 9.51 -10.79
N LYS A 6 -24.86 9.34 -9.54
CA LYS A 6 -25.32 8.25 -8.67
C LYS A 6 -26.82 8.28 -8.45
N VAL A 7 -27.38 9.47 -8.20
CA VAL A 7 -28.83 9.64 -8.00
C VAL A 7 -29.61 9.31 -9.28
N ILE A 8 -29.14 9.76 -10.45
CA ILE A 8 -29.77 9.46 -11.74
C ILE A 8 -29.74 7.95 -12.04
N VAL A 9 -28.61 7.29 -11.78
CA VAL A 9 -28.48 5.83 -11.96
C VAL A 9 -29.39 5.07 -11.02
N SER A 10 -29.44 5.44 -9.73
CA SER A 10 -30.38 4.85 -8.78
C SER A 10 -31.83 4.99 -9.27
N LEU A 11 -32.22 6.19 -9.73
CA LEU A 11 -33.57 6.45 -10.24
C LEU A 11 -33.90 5.58 -11.46
N ALA A 12 -32.96 5.44 -12.39
CA ALA A 12 -33.13 4.59 -13.57
C ALA A 12 -33.35 3.12 -13.18
N ILE A 13 -32.59 2.60 -12.21
CA ILE A 13 -32.73 1.23 -11.71
C ILE A 13 -34.08 1.04 -11.01
N GLY A 14 -34.50 2.00 -10.17
CA GLY A 14 -35.81 1.96 -9.50
C GLY A 14 -36.98 1.95 -10.47
N MET A 15 -36.94 2.80 -11.51
CA MET A 15 -37.97 2.83 -12.57
C MET A 15 -37.98 1.53 -13.39
N LEU A 16 -36.81 0.98 -13.72
CA LEU A 16 -36.70 -0.28 -14.45
C LEU A 16 -37.33 -1.43 -13.64
N TRP A 17 -37.08 -1.45 -12.33
CA TRP A 17 -37.65 -2.43 -11.42
C TRP A 17 -39.17 -2.30 -11.28
N TYR A 18 -39.68 -1.07 -11.17
CA TYR A 18 -41.12 -0.79 -11.13
C TYR A 18 -41.84 -1.30 -12.38
N LYS A 19 -41.24 -1.10 -13.56
CA LYS A 19 -41.80 -1.60 -14.82
C LYS A 19 -41.86 -3.14 -14.88
N LEU A 20 -40.96 -3.83 -14.19
CA LEU A 20 -40.88 -5.30 -14.19
C LEU A 20 -41.83 -5.95 -13.18
N THR A 21 -41.96 -5.36 -11.98
CA THR A 21 -42.69 -5.99 -10.88
C THR A 21 -44.10 -5.39 -10.68
N SER A 22 -44.38 -4.19 -11.21
CA SER A 22 -45.60 -3.41 -10.95
C SER A 22 -45.94 -3.22 -9.46
N ASN A 23 -44.98 -3.49 -8.58
CA ASN A 23 -45.12 -3.35 -7.13
C ASN A 23 -44.32 -2.14 -6.67
N GLN A 24 -45.04 -1.09 -6.28
CA GLN A 24 -44.45 0.18 -5.89
C GLN A 24 -43.58 0.08 -4.64
N GLU A 25 -43.99 -0.71 -3.65
CA GLU A 25 -43.29 -0.85 -2.37
C GLU A 25 -41.92 -1.49 -2.56
N ILE A 26 -41.87 -2.57 -3.35
CA ILE A 26 -40.65 -3.31 -3.65
C ILE A 26 -39.69 -2.44 -4.48
N SER A 27 -40.21 -1.67 -5.44
CA SER A 27 -39.38 -0.78 -6.28
C SER A 27 -38.78 0.38 -5.49
N ILE A 28 -39.53 0.96 -4.55
CA ILE A 28 -39.01 2.00 -3.66
C ILE A 28 -37.92 1.41 -2.74
N ALA A 29 -38.15 0.23 -2.16
CA ALA A 29 -37.15 -0.44 -1.35
C ALA A 29 -35.86 -0.72 -2.14
N PHE A 30 -35.98 -1.18 -3.39
CA PHE A 30 -34.84 -1.42 -4.29
C PHE A 30 -34.10 -0.14 -4.67
N PHE A 31 -34.83 0.94 -4.94
CA PHE A 31 -34.23 2.25 -5.21
C PHE A 31 -33.37 2.73 -4.04
N VAL A 32 -33.93 2.70 -2.82
CA VAL A 32 -33.22 3.11 -1.60
C VAL A 32 -32.00 2.22 -1.37
N LEU A 33 -32.15 0.90 -1.52
CA LEU A 33 -31.05 -0.06 -1.37
C LEU A 33 -29.90 0.21 -2.36
N MET A 34 -30.21 0.43 -3.63
CA MET A 34 -29.20 0.76 -4.65
C MET A 34 -28.54 2.11 -4.39
N LEU A 35 -29.30 3.10 -3.91
CA LEU A 35 -28.76 4.40 -3.54
C LEU A 35 -27.76 4.25 -2.38
N VAL A 36 -28.11 3.48 -1.34
CA VAL A 36 -27.20 3.18 -0.22
C VAL A 36 -25.92 2.48 -0.72
N VAL A 37 -26.04 1.44 -1.55
CA VAL A 37 -24.88 0.72 -2.11
C VAL A 37 -23.97 1.63 -2.94
N LEU A 38 -24.54 2.54 -3.74
CA LEU A 38 -23.77 3.48 -4.56
C LEU A 38 -23.16 4.62 -3.72
N PHE A 39 -23.73 4.96 -2.57
CA PHE A 39 -23.20 5.95 -1.64
C PHE A 39 -22.17 5.41 -0.67
N ILE A 40 -22.26 4.12 -0.30
CA ILE A 40 -21.16 3.39 0.32
C ILE A 40 -19.97 3.54 -0.64
N ARG A 41 -18.94 4.28 -0.21
CA ARG A 41 -17.78 4.56 -1.04
C ARG A 41 -17.29 3.21 -1.60
N PRO A 42 -17.19 3.03 -2.94
CA PRO A 42 -16.46 1.89 -3.45
C PRO A 42 -15.09 1.97 -2.79
N ILE A 43 -14.59 0.83 -2.27
CA ILE A 43 -13.27 0.71 -1.63
C ILE A 43 -12.32 1.57 -2.44
N ALA A 44 -11.96 2.73 -1.86
CA ALA A 44 -11.29 3.77 -2.60
C ALA A 44 -10.05 3.13 -3.17
N TYR A 45 -9.96 3.04 -4.50
CA TYR A 45 -8.73 2.65 -5.14
C TYR A 45 -7.78 3.78 -4.78
N GLN A 46 -7.00 3.53 -3.72
CA GLN A 46 -6.07 4.45 -3.11
C GLN A 46 -5.35 5.18 -4.24
N SER A 47 -5.47 6.49 -4.25
CA SER A 47 -5.00 7.32 -5.34
C SER A 47 -3.57 6.89 -5.71
N PRO A 48 -3.24 6.69 -7.01
CA PRO A 48 -1.91 6.22 -7.39
C PRO A 48 -0.79 7.09 -6.79
N LEU A 49 -1.07 8.38 -6.54
CA LEU A 49 -0.20 9.31 -5.81
C LEU A 49 0.14 8.87 -4.38
N GLU A 50 -0.82 8.43 -3.57
CA GLU A 50 -0.54 7.97 -2.20
C GLU A 50 0.27 6.67 -2.17
N ARG A 51 0.13 5.82 -3.20
CA ARG A 51 0.94 4.60 -3.34
C ARG A 51 2.40 4.92 -3.67
N GLU A 52 2.65 5.98 -4.43
CA GLU A 52 4.01 6.42 -4.76
C GLU A 52 4.71 7.03 -3.55
N GLU A 53 4.04 7.90 -2.79
CA GLU A 53 4.61 8.47 -1.57
C GLU A 53 4.94 7.40 -0.52
N PHE A 54 4.07 6.38 -0.37
CA PHE A 54 4.33 5.28 0.57
C PHE A 54 5.50 4.40 0.11
N LYS A 55 5.61 4.12 -1.20
CA LYS A 55 6.76 3.42 -1.78
C LYS A 55 8.06 4.19 -1.58
N GLU A 56 8.04 5.51 -1.77
CA GLU A 56 9.24 6.34 -1.64
C GLU A 56 9.74 6.40 -0.18
N LYS A 57 8.81 6.54 0.79
CA LYS A 57 9.15 6.50 2.23
C LYS A 57 9.74 5.15 2.64
N LEU A 58 9.18 4.04 2.16
CA LEU A 58 9.72 2.70 2.41
C LEU A 58 11.11 2.50 1.80
N ARG A 59 11.34 3.00 0.58
CA ARG A 59 12.64 2.87 -0.10
C ARG A 59 13.74 3.64 0.64
N LYS A 60 13.47 4.89 1.04
CA LYS A 60 14.41 5.71 1.83
C LYS A 60 14.76 5.06 3.18
N SER A 61 13.79 4.41 3.84
CA SER A 61 14.05 3.69 5.10
C SER A 61 14.95 2.46 4.91
N LYS A 62 14.70 1.66 3.86
CA LYS A 62 15.54 0.49 3.55
C LYS A 62 16.97 0.89 3.16
N GLU A 63 17.13 1.92 2.34
CA GLU A 63 18.46 2.39 1.92
C GLU A 63 19.32 2.84 3.13
N ARG A 64 18.72 3.50 4.12
CA ARG A 64 19.43 3.87 5.36
C ARG A 64 19.88 2.65 6.17
N GLN A 65 19.02 1.64 6.32
CA GLN A 65 19.37 0.44 7.10
C GLN A 65 20.48 -0.37 6.42
N ILE A 66 20.40 -0.54 5.10
CA ILE A 66 21.43 -1.24 4.32
C ILE A 66 22.77 -0.53 4.47
N ASN A 67 22.82 0.80 4.35
CA ASN A 67 24.08 1.55 4.49
C ASN A 67 24.72 1.42 5.87
N ILE A 68 23.91 1.40 6.94
CA ILE A 68 24.41 1.22 8.31
C ILE A 68 24.97 -0.20 8.50
N GLU A 69 24.29 -1.22 7.98
CA GLU A 69 24.75 -2.61 8.06
C GLU A 69 26.04 -2.82 7.24
N LEU A 70 26.13 -2.22 6.06
CA LEU A 70 27.30 -2.27 5.19
C LEU A 70 28.51 -1.57 5.83
N ALA A 71 28.29 -0.44 6.52
CA ALA A 71 29.32 0.24 7.29
C ALA A 71 29.85 -0.64 8.43
N ARG A 72 28.95 -1.24 9.23
CA ARG A 72 29.31 -2.16 10.32
C ARG A 72 30.08 -3.38 9.80
N LYS A 73 29.69 -3.94 8.65
CA LYS A 73 30.35 -5.10 8.04
C LYS A 73 31.77 -4.75 7.57
N LYS A 74 31.95 -3.57 6.96
CA LYS A 74 33.28 -3.07 6.55
C LYS A 74 34.21 -2.84 7.74
N GLU A 75 33.71 -2.28 8.85
CA GLU A 75 34.52 -2.10 10.06
C GLU A 75 34.95 -3.44 10.67
N LYS A 76 34.02 -4.40 10.79
CA LYS A 76 34.35 -5.75 11.27
C LYS A 76 35.39 -6.45 10.39
N GLN A 77 35.28 -6.32 9.06
CA GLN A 77 36.26 -6.90 8.13
C GLN A 77 37.65 -6.27 8.28
N LYS A 78 37.74 -4.94 8.48
CA LYS A 78 39.02 -4.27 8.73
C LYS A 78 39.66 -4.75 10.03
N LEU A 79 38.88 -4.84 11.11
CA LEU A 79 39.33 -5.35 12.41
C LEU A 79 39.82 -6.81 12.32
N GLU A 80 39.12 -7.65 11.58
CA GLU A 80 39.52 -9.05 11.38
C GLU A 80 40.80 -9.17 10.56
N GLN A 81 40.95 -8.36 9.50
CA GLN A 81 42.19 -8.30 8.71
C GLN A 81 43.38 -7.80 9.52
N GLU A 82 43.20 -6.78 10.37
CA GLU A 82 44.27 -6.32 11.27
C GLU A 82 44.65 -7.38 12.30
N ARG A 83 43.67 -8.08 12.88
CA ARG A 83 43.94 -9.19 13.81
C ARG A 83 44.70 -10.33 13.13
N LYS A 84 44.34 -10.69 11.90
CA LYS A 84 45.07 -11.71 11.12
C LYS A 84 46.50 -11.27 10.80
N LYS A 85 46.71 -10.01 10.44
CA LYS A 85 48.06 -9.46 10.20
C LYS A 85 48.93 -9.43 11.45
N ARG A 86 48.37 -9.10 12.62
CA ARG A 86 49.11 -9.13 13.90
C ARG A 86 49.52 -10.56 14.28
N LYS A 87 48.61 -11.52 14.17
CA LYS A 87 48.92 -12.94 14.43
C LYS A 87 49.96 -13.52 13.47
N ALA A 88 49.96 -13.08 12.21
CA ALA A 88 50.97 -13.49 11.24
C ALA A 88 52.36 -12.96 11.61
N LYS A 89 52.46 -11.70 12.06
CA LYS A 89 53.74 -11.11 12.51
C LYS A 89 54.25 -11.73 13.81
N GLU A 90 53.37 -11.99 14.78
CA GLU A 90 53.73 -12.65 16.05
C GLU A 90 54.17 -14.12 15.83
N GLY A 91 53.70 -14.78 14.77
CA GLY A 91 54.12 -16.13 14.40
C GLY A 91 55.45 -16.21 13.64
N GLU A 92 55.88 -15.12 13.00
CA GLU A 92 57.18 -15.03 12.30
C GLU A 92 58.33 -14.59 13.22
N GLU A 93 58.06 -13.81 14.28
CA GLU A 93 59.09 -13.38 15.25
C GLU A 93 59.37 -14.40 16.37
N GLY A 94 58.57 -15.48 16.46
CA GLY A 94 58.69 -16.53 17.48
C GLY A 94 59.24 -17.87 17.00
N SER A 95 59.78 -17.96 15.78
CA SER A 95 60.37 -19.18 15.20
C SER A 95 61.85 -19.04 14.89
#